data_AF-A0A812ZMD5-F1
#
_entry.id   AF-A0A812ZMD5-F1
#
_cell.length_a   1.000
_cell.length_b   1.000
_cell.length_c   1.000
_cell.angle_alpha   90.00
_cell.angle_beta   90.00
_cell.angle_gamma   90.00
#
_symmetry.space_group_name_H-M   'P 1'
#
loop_
_entity.id
_entity.type
_entity.pdbx_description
1 polymer ?
#
loop_
_entity_poly.entity_id
_entity_poly.type
_entity_poly.pdbx_seq_one_letter_code
_entity_poly.pdbx_strand_id
1 'polypeptide(L)'
;ELKVVSVQCWLKEWWTGKGEEWPVRPNVKNFHAEAWWYANNRKTGPFETIRYVWFSEDQRLIAMYFQFFINVNRLGGSSSGMDAMLKWDRHLAAFNSQAEAPIKGAWHASRVWTIAEAEKVILDSTLVTLCISLGCVFLGVLVFTRSTHLSLIVMLVVMMIVLGLLFFMVIIMSWKIGAIEVLSLIVFVGFAVDYCLHLSHKYHSCHITDVEEQDDEDEEEEEQEQQSVATRLQNIGRKSISMAAGVSKPGKSGNHRVSMKISDIAVTKATTEKREQNKRVLSKNRSAERFERSKYALERIGGSIVGSALTTIGSACCLLPCTMHVFFKLGAVVCGVTAYAVVFALVPLPAVLMCFGPCGHDFRSILELLGRAAQNLMPEDEEEEDDEETPSALQSSTGCQKFIDEDHILSVAPTDELREHRRYVLNMPSKGMGQVGDTSHVQPTRTRIAIHG
;
A
#
# COMPACT_ATOMS: atom_id res chain seq x y z
N GLU A 1 -32.27 8.01 18.62
CA GLU A 1 -33.51 8.26 17.85
C GLU A 1 -33.25 8.14 16.34
N LEU A 2 -34.22 7.63 15.58
CA LEU A 2 -34.10 7.27 14.15
C LEU A 2 -34.19 8.46 13.18
N LYS A 3 -34.32 9.69 13.69
CA LYS A 3 -34.42 10.95 12.92
C LYS A 3 -35.47 10.90 11.79
N VAL A 4 -36.59 10.23 12.02
CA VAL A 4 -37.68 10.13 11.03
C VAL A 4 -38.46 11.44 11.00
N VAL A 5 -38.60 12.01 9.81
CA VAL A 5 -39.38 13.24 9.56
C VAL A 5 -40.80 12.89 9.16
N SER A 6 -40.96 11.94 8.23
CA SER A 6 -42.27 11.47 7.80
C SER A 6 -42.20 10.03 7.30
N VAL A 7 -43.33 9.35 7.38
CA VAL A 7 -43.51 7.97 6.92
C VAL A 7 -44.64 7.98 5.90
N GLN A 8 -44.37 7.51 4.69
CA GLN A 8 -45.43 7.25 3.72
C GLN A 8 -45.93 5.81 3.91
N CYS A 9 -46.92 5.66 4.79
CA CYS A 9 -47.61 4.39 4.99
C CYS A 9 -48.98 4.46 4.31
N TRP A 10 -48.98 4.30 2.99
CA TRP A 10 -50.16 4.40 2.13
C TRP A 10 -51.30 3.46 2.55
N LEU A 11 -50.95 2.27 3.05
CA LEU A 11 -51.95 1.28 3.47
C LEU A 11 -52.62 1.67 4.79
N LYS A 12 -51.86 2.22 5.74
CA LYS A 12 -52.38 2.71 7.02
C LYS A 12 -53.33 3.88 6.79
N GLU A 13 -52.93 4.88 6.00
CA GLU A 13 -53.76 6.06 5.71
C GLU A 13 -55.11 5.67 5.09
N TRP A 14 -55.11 4.72 4.15
CA TRP A 14 -56.34 4.23 3.55
C TRP A 14 -57.24 3.49 4.54
N TRP A 15 -56.66 2.64 5.38
CA TRP A 15 -57.41 1.83 6.36
C TRP A 15 -58.01 2.69 7.46
N THR A 16 -57.23 3.64 8.00
CA THR A 16 -57.73 4.63 8.96
C THR A 16 -58.77 5.55 8.32
N GLY A 17 -58.64 5.84 7.01
CA GLY A 17 -59.64 6.62 6.26
C GLY A 17 -60.97 5.89 6.08
N LYS A 18 -61.00 4.56 6.18
CA LYS A 18 -62.24 3.76 6.23
C LYS A 18 -62.84 3.66 7.65
N GLY A 19 -62.21 4.27 8.66
CA GLY A 19 -62.64 4.18 10.05
C GLY A 19 -62.30 2.85 10.73
N GLU A 20 -61.36 2.08 10.17
CA GLU A 20 -60.99 0.77 10.71
C GLU A 20 -59.66 0.81 11.48
N GLU A 21 -59.53 -0.09 12.46
CA GLU A 21 -58.32 -0.22 13.28
C GLU A 21 -57.14 -0.79 12.46
N TRP A 22 -55.96 -0.20 12.63
CA TRP A 22 -54.69 -0.67 12.09
C TRP A 22 -53.76 -1.10 13.24
N PRO A 23 -53.07 -2.26 13.17
CA PRO A 23 -53.02 -3.22 12.07
C PRO A 23 -54.26 -4.12 11.95
N VAL A 24 -54.53 -4.59 10.74
CA VAL A 24 -55.66 -5.47 10.42
C VAL A 24 -55.51 -6.81 11.14
N ARG A 25 -56.54 -7.21 11.91
CA ARG A 25 -56.54 -8.52 12.56
C ARG A 25 -56.69 -9.62 11.50
N PRO A 26 -55.74 -10.57 11.38
CA PRO A 26 -55.74 -11.59 10.33
C PRO A 26 -57.02 -12.45 10.27
N ASN A 27 -57.68 -12.61 11.43
CA ASN A 27 -58.80 -13.54 11.60
C ASN A 27 -60.16 -12.98 11.15
N VAL A 28 -60.25 -11.70 10.77
CA VAL A 28 -61.52 -11.04 10.48
C VAL A 28 -61.68 -10.67 8.99
N LYS A 29 -60.57 -10.48 8.25
CA LYS A 29 -60.60 -10.05 6.85
C LYS A 29 -59.48 -10.66 6.00
N ASN A 30 -59.81 -10.97 4.75
CA ASN A 30 -58.84 -11.40 3.73
C ASN A 30 -57.95 -10.23 3.29
N PHE A 31 -56.92 -9.95 4.08
CA PHE A 31 -55.96 -8.87 3.84
C PHE A 31 -55.34 -8.91 2.43
N HIS A 32 -55.08 -10.10 1.89
CA HIS A 32 -54.50 -10.28 0.56
C HIS A 32 -55.40 -9.73 -0.57
N ALA A 33 -56.71 -10.03 -0.52
CA ALA A 33 -57.66 -9.59 -1.55
C ALA A 33 -57.88 -8.07 -1.51
N GLU A 34 -57.94 -7.48 -0.31
CA GLU A 34 -58.06 -6.03 -0.16
C GLU A 34 -56.78 -5.28 -0.58
N ALA A 35 -55.61 -5.83 -0.25
CA ALA A 35 -54.33 -5.28 -0.70
C ALA A 35 -54.19 -5.33 -2.22
N TRP A 36 -54.64 -6.43 -2.86
CA TRP A 36 -54.65 -6.57 -4.32
C TRP A 36 -55.54 -5.53 -4.99
N TRP A 37 -56.78 -5.36 -4.51
CA TRP A 37 -57.68 -4.33 -5.03
C TRP A 37 -57.10 -2.93 -4.86
N TYR A 38 -56.55 -2.61 -3.68
CA TYR A 38 -55.96 -1.31 -3.44
C TYR A 38 -54.77 -1.04 -4.37
N ALA A 39 -53.87 -2.01 -4.51
CA ALA A 39 -52.66 -1.87 -5.34
C ALA A 39 -53.01 -1.56 -6.81
N ASN A 40 -54.09 -2.14 -7.34
CA ASN A 40 -54.47 -2.01 -8.75
C ASN A 40 -55.39 -0.80 -9.04
N ASN A 41 -56.08 -0.27 -8.03
CA ASN A 41 -57.09 0.79 -8.21
C ASN A 41 -56.70 2.15 -7.61
N ARG A 42 -55.53 2.24 -6.94
CA ARG A 42 -55.07 3.46 -6.27
C ARG A 42 -53.65 3.83 -6.69
N LYS A 43 -53.34 5.11 -6.51
CA LYS A 43 -52.00 5.68 -6.72
C LYS A 43 -51.43 6.07 -5.36
N THR A 44 -50.16 5.74 -5.14
CA THR A 44 -49.39 6.18 -3.98
C THR A 44 -48.42 7.26 -4.45
N GLY A 45 -48.74 8.53 -4.19
CA GLY A 45 -47.99 9.65 -4.73
C GLY A 45 -48.14 9.75 -6.26
N PRO A 46 -47.05 10.00 -7.01
CA PRO A 46 -47.12 10.15 -8.48
C PRO A 46 -47.20 8.81 -9.23
N PHE A 47 -47.05 7.67 -8.53
CA PHE A 47 -46.97 6.35 -9.15
C PHE A 47 -48.12 5.43 -8.70
N GLU A 48 -48.43 4.42 -9.51
CA GLU A 48 -49.40 3.37 -9.16
C GLU A 48 -48.91 2.55 -7.97
N THR A 49 -49.82 2.23 -7.06
CA THR A 49 -49.47 1.55 -5.81
C THR A 49 -48.90 0.15 -6.05
N ILE A 50 -49.26 -0.50 -7.16
CA ILE A 50 -48.72 -1.80 -7.58
C ILE A 50 -47.19 -1.83 -7.71
N ARG A 51 -46.51 -0.69 -7.86
CA ARG A 51 -45.04 -0.63 -7.88
C ARG A 51 -44.38 -0.83 -6.52
N TYR A 52 -45.15 -0.72 -5.43
CA TYR A 52 -44.67 -0.81 -4.06
C TYR A 52 -45.08 -2.10 -3.36
N VAL A 53 -45.70 -3.03 -4.09
CA VAL A 53 -46.33 -4.23 -3.56
C VAL A 53 -46.09 -5.39 -4.52
N TRP A 54 -45.67 -6.54 -4.01
CA TRP A 54 -45.47 -7.74 -4.80
C TRP A 54 -46.46 -8.82 -4.39
N PHE A 55 -47.06 -9.46 -5.38
CA PHE A 55 -48.02 -10.53 -5.20
C PHE A 55 -47.57 -11.79 -5.93
N SER A 56 -48.02 -12.93 -5.42
CA SER A 56 -47.91 -14.25 -6.05
C SER A 56 -48.95 -14.39 -7.16
N GLU A 57 -48.79 -15.42 -7.99
CA GLU A 57 -49.77 -15.78 -9.02
C GLU A 57 -51.17 -16.03 -8.41
N ASP A 58 -51.22 -16.54 -7.18
CA ASP A 58 -52.45 -16.76 -6.41
C ASP A 58 -53.02 -15.49 -5.74
N GLN A 59 -52.61 -14.28 -6.16
CA GLN A 59 -53.01 -12.98 -5.57
C GLN A 59 -52.67 -12.85 -4.06
N ARG A 60 -51.73 -13.67 -3.57
CA ARG A 60 -51.21 -13.56 -2.19
C ARG A 60 -50.14 -12.50 -2.13
N LEU A 61 -50.20 -11.66 -1.11
CA LEU A 61 -49.19 -10.63 -0.85
C LEU A 61 -47.87 -11.28 -0.41
N ILE A 62 -46.79 -11.04 -1.15
CA ILE A 62 -45.45 -11.56 -0.87
C ILE A 62 -44.59 -10.52 -0.15
N ALA A 63 -44.59 -9.28 -0.66
CA ALA A 63 -43.75 -8.22 -0.11
C ALA A 63 -44.40 -6.84 -0.25
N MET A 64 -44.03 -5.93 0.63
CA MET A 64 -44.48 -4.54 0.65
C MET A 64 -43.30 -3.61 0.87
N TYR A 65 -43.31 -2.47 0.21
CA TYR A 65 -42.32 -1.41 0.35
C TYR A 65 -42.90 -0.20 1.07
N PHE A 66 -42.15 0.29 2.05
CA PHE A 66 -42.47 1.52 2.80
C PHE A 66 -41.35 2.53 2.65
N GLN A 67 -41.72 3.80 2.47
CA GLN A 67 -40.77 4.90 2.36
C GLN A 67 -40.74 5.72 3.65
N PHE A 68 -39.55 5.82 4.24
CA PHE A 68 -39.26 6.64 5.41
C PHE A 68 -38.37 7.81 5.01
N PHE A 69 -38.80 9.03 5.32
CA PHE A 69 -37.98 10.22 5.13
C PHE A 69 -37.24 10.51 6.42
N ILE A 70 -35.91 10.52 6.36
CA ILE A 70 -35.02 10.72 7.50
C ILE A 70 -34.27 12.04 7.37
N ASN A 71 -34.08 12.74 8.50
CA ASN A 71 -33.27 13.95 8.57
C ASN A 71 -31.80 13.59 8.78
N VAL A 72 -31.14 13.14 7.71
CA VAL A 72 -29.70 12.88 7.68
C VAL A 72 -29.06 13.79 6.65
N ASN A 73 -28.02 14.51 7.06
CA ASN A 73 -27.27 15.36 6.17
C ASN A 73 -26.56 14.50 5.11
N ARG A 74 -27.01 14.62 3.85
CA ARG A 74 -26.39 13.93 2.70
C ARG A 74 -24.94 14.32 2.46
N LEU A 75 -24.51 15.48 2.97
CA LEU A 75 -23.15 16.01 2.85
C LEU A 75 -22.28 15.75 4.09
N GLY A 76 -22.81 15.08 5.11
CA GLY A 76 -22.16 14.90 6.42
C GLY A 76 -21.00 13.89 6.47
N GLY A 77 -20.42 13.51 5.33
CA GLY A 77 -19.40 12.45 5.22
C GLY A 77 -19.92 11.03 5.51
N SER A 78 -19.08 10.02 5.28
CA SER A 78 -19.42 8.60 5.54
C SER A 78 -19.90 8.33 6.97
N SER A 79 -19.32 9.01 7.97
CA SER A 79 -19.60 8.74 9.40
C SER A 79 -21.05 8.98 9.81
N SER A 80 -21.65 10.09 9.36
CA SER A 80 -23.04 10.44 9.67
C SER A 80 -24.04 9.49 9.01
N GLY A 81 -23.75 9.09 7.76
CA GLY A 81 -24.52 8.09 7.03
C GLY A 81 -24.45 6.72 7.69
N MET A 82 -23.25 6.28 8.08
CA MET A 82 -23.02 4.99 8.71
C MET A 82 -23.66 4.89 10.11
N ASP A 83 -23.58 5.95 10.92
CA ASP A 83 -24.25 5.99 12.23
C ASP A 83 -25.78 5.88 12.10
N ALA A 84 -26.36 6.58 11.13
CA ALA A 84 -27.79 6.46 10.85
C ALA A 84 -28.15 5.06 10.33
N MET A 85 -27.33 4.47 9.46
CA MET A 85 -27.50 3.10 8.97
C MET A 85 -27.51 2.09 10.11
N LEU A 86 -26.51 2.15 11.01
CA LEU A 86 -26.38 1.25 12.16
C LEU A 86 -27.53 1.39 13.17
N LYS A 87 -28.14 2.57 13.26
CA LYS A 87 -29.35 2.77 14.08
C LYS A 87 -30.57 2.09 13.44
N TRP A 88 -30.70 2.18 12.12
CA TRP A 88 -31.74 1.46 11.37
C TRP A 88 -31.54 -0.05 11.38
N ASP A 89 -30.31 -0.54 11.24
CA ASP A 89 -29.97 -1.97 11.38
C ASP A 89 -30.38 -2.52 12.73
N ARG A 90 -30.02 -1.82 13.82
CA ARG A 90 -30.42 -2.20 15.19
C ARG A 90 -31.93 -2.18 15.37
N HIS A 91 -32.62 -1.18 14.83
CA HIS A 91 -34.06 -1.09 14.92
C HIS A 91 -34.75 -2.22 14.16
N LEU A 92 -34.33 -2.52 12.93
CA LEU A 92 -34.89 -3.63 12.15
C LEU A 92 -34.52 -4.99 12.75
N ALA A 93 -33.34 -5.15 13.35
CA ALA A 93 -32.98 -6.36 14.06
C ALA A 93 -33.89 -6.61 15.27
N ALA A 94 -34.19 -5.55 16.05
CA ALA A 94 -35.16 -5.62 17.14
C ALA A 94 -36.60 -5.86 16.66
N PHE A 95 -36.98 -5.28 15.52
CA PHE A 95 -38.28 -5.54 14.88
C PHE A 95 -38.38 -7.00 14.43
N ASN A 96 -37.37 -7.51 13.73
CA ASN A 96 -37.33 -8.88 13.22
C ASN A 96 -37.23 -9.94 14.33
N SER A 97 -36.71 -9.60 15.52
CA SER A 97 -36.70 -10.50 16.66
C SER A 97 -38.06 -10.60 17.36
N GLN A 98 -38.86 -9.53 17.31
CA GLN A 98 -40.21 -9.46 17.89
C GLN A 98 -41.32 -9.85 16.90
N ALA A 99 -41.02 -9.87 15.59
CA ALA A 99 -42.00 -10.16 14.55
C ALA A 99 -42.30 -11.68 14.42
N GLU A 100 -43.58 -11.99 14.22
CA GLU A 100 -44.05 -13.34 13.89
C GLU A 100 -43.72 -13.72 12.44
N ALA A 101 -43.75 -15.04 12.16
CA ALA A 101 -43.25 -15.67 10.92
C ALA A 101 -43.64 -15.00 9.58
N PRO A 102 -44.85 -14.43 9.36
CA PRO A 102 -45.18 -13.82 8.07
C PRO A 102 -44.57 -12.41 7.83
N ILE A 103 -44.08 -11.72 8.87
CA ILE A 103 -43.56 -10.34 8.79
C ILE A 103 -42.05 -10.29 9.09
N LYS A 104 -41.48 -11.41 9.51
CA LYS A 104 -40.06 -11.56 9.84
C LYS A 104 -39.19 -11.47 8.59
N GLY A 105 -38.10 -10.70 8.67
CA GLY A 105 -37.12 -10.56 7.58
C GLY A 105 -37.17 -9.22 6.85
N ALA A 106 -37.69 -8.18 7.49
CA ALA A 106 -37.62 -6.83 6.96
C ALA A 106 -36.15 -6.37 6.83
N TRP A 107 -35.85 -5.65 5.77
CA TRP A 107 -34.56 -5.00 5.52
C TRP A 107 -34.79 -3.57 5.03
N HIS A 108 -33.77 -2.73 5.10
CA HIS A 108 -33.84 -1.34 4.68
C HIS A 108 -32.78 -1.04 3.61
N ALA A 109 -33.08 -0.10 2.72
CA ALA A 109 -32.16 0.35 1.70
C ALA A 109 -32.31 1.85 1.42
N SER A 110 -31.20 2.48 1.09
CA SER A 110 -31.11 3.88 0.72
C SER A 110 -29.83 4.09 -0.06
N ARG A 111 -29.88 5.01 -1.03
CA ARG A 111 -28.69 5.44 -1.76
C ARG A 111 -27.62 6.01 -0.83
N VAL A 112 -28.02 6.62 0.28
CA VAL A 112 -27.09 7.17 1.29
C VAL A 112 -26.32 6.05 2.00
N TRP A 113 -26.95 4.90 2.27
CA TRP A 113 -26.29 3.74 2.85
C TRP A 113 -25.23 3.21 1.91
N THR A 114 -25.57 3.00 0.64
CA THR A 114 -24.64 2.49 -0.38
C THR A 114 -23.43 3.39 -0.55
N ILE A 115 -23.62 4.72 -0.55
CA ILE A 115 -22.50 5.67 -0.66
C ILE A 115 -21.64 5.66 0.60
N ALA A 116 -22.25 5.67 1.79
CA ALA A 116 -21.51 5.69 3.06
C ALA A 116 -20.71 4.38 3.28
N GLU A 117 -21.30 3.24 2.94
CA GLU A 117 -20.67 1.93 2.98
C GLU A 117 -19.51 1.85 1.98
N ALA A 118 -19.71 2.29 0.74
CA ALA A 118 -18.64 2.33 -0.26
C ALA A 118 -17.46 3.22 0.20
N GLU A 119 -17.73 4.42 0.73
CA GLU A 119 -16.70 5.32 1.25
C GLU A 119 -15.93 4.70 2.43
N LYS A 120 -16.64 4.01 3.33
CA LYS A 120 -16.01 3.28 4.45
C LYS A 120 -15.10 2.14 3.95
N VAL A 121 -15.63 1.29 3.07
CA VAL A 121 -14.87 0.15 2.52
C VAL A 121 -13.62 0.61 1.79
N ILE A 122 -13.71 1.72 1.06
CA ILE A 122 -12.55 2.33 0.39
C ILE A 122 -11.50 2.73 1.43
N LEU A 123 -11.87 3.46 2.48
CA LEU A 123 -10.92 3.90 3.51
C LEU A 123 -10.25 2.75 4.26
N ASP A 124 -11.04 1.76 4.72
CA ASP A 124 -10.51 0.60 5.47
C ASP A 124 -9.58 -0.25 4.58
N SER A 125 -9.96 -0.45 3.31
CA SER A 125 -9.14 -1.20 2.34
C SER A 125 -7.87 -0.44 1.94
N THR A 126 -7.91 0.89 1.91
CA THR A 126 -6.77 1.74 1.52
C THR A 126 -5.60 1.58 2.48
N LEU A 127 -5.87 1.60 3.80
CA LEU A 127 -4.81 1.51 4.78
C LEU A 127 -4.09 0.15 4.70
N VAL A 128 -4.87 -0.94 4.64
CA VAL A 128 -4.33 -2.30 4.55
C VAL A 128 -3.56 -2.49 3.24
N THR A 129 -4.10 -2.04 2.11
CA THR A 129 -3.42 -2.15 0.81
C THR A 129 -2.15 -1.32 0.73
N LEU A 130 -2.11 -0.13 1.36
CA LEU A 130 -0.90 0.68 1.48
C LEU A 130 0.17 0.00 2.34
N CYS A 131 -0.21 -0.63 3.46
CA CYS A 131 0.73 -1.38 4.29
C CYS A 131 1.29 -2.60 3.55
N ILE A 132 0.43 -3.35 2.85
CA ILE A 132 0.85 -4.50 2.05
C ILE A 132 1.79 -4.04 0.92
N SER A 133 1.46 -2.95 0.21
CA SER A 133 2.29 -2.46 -0.89
C SER A 133 3.66 -1.98 -0.40
N LEU A 134 3.73 -1.25 0.72
CA LEU A 134 4.99 -0.85 1.35
C LEU A 134 5.81 -2.06 1.82
N GLY A 135 5.16 -3.10 2.33
CA GLY A 135 5.82 -4.37 2.69
C GLY A 135 6.40 -5.09 1.47
N CYS A 136 5.66 -5.16 0.37
CA CYS A 136 6.13 -5.71 -0.90
C CYS A 136 7.31 -4.90 -1.47
N VAL A 137 7.24 -3.57 -1.39
CA VAL A 137 8.34 -2.68 -1.80
C VAL A 137 9.59 -2.93 -0.95
N PHE A 138 9.45 -3.03 0.36
CA PHE A 138 10.56 -3.36 1.25
C PHE A 138 11.20 -4.70 0.89
N LEU A 139 10.38 -5.74 0.70
CA LEU A 139 10.87 -7.05 0.31
C LEU A 139 11.56 -7.02 -1.06
N GLY A 140 10.99 -6.31 -2.03
CA GLY A 140 11.59 -6.13 -3.36
C GLY A 140 12.96 -5.46 -3.29
N VAL A 141 13.05 -4.31 -2.60
CA VAL A 141 14.32 -3.60 -2.40
C VAL A 141 15.33 -4.47 -1.66
N LEU A 142 14.90 -5.22 -0.64
CA LEU A 142 15.75 -6.13 0.13
C LEU A 142 16.34 -7.25 -0.75
N VAL A 143 15.51 -7.87 -1.59
CA VAL A 143 15.93 -8.95 -2.52
C VAL A 143 16.92 -8.42 -3.55
N PHE A 144 16.66 -7.25 -4.15
CA PHE A 144 17.55 -6.67 -5.15
C PHE A 144 18.88 -6.19 -4.56
N THR A 145 18.84 -5.60 -3.37
CA THR A 145 20.01 -4.96 -2.78
C THR A 145 20.86 -5.94 -1.97
N ARG A 146 20.28 -7.04 -1.47
CA ARG A 146 20.91 -8.03 -0.56
C ARG A 146 21.59 -7.41 0.67
N SER A 147 21.19 -6.19 1.05
CA SER A 147 21.71 -5.47 2.21
C SER A 147 20.56 -4.82 2.96
N THR A 148 20.38 -5.20 4.24
CA THR A 148 19.31 -4.68 5.11
C THR A 148 19.49 -3.20 5.39
N HIS A 149 20.72 -2.74 5.61
CA HIS A 149 21.03 -1.34 5.91
C HIS A 149 20.65 -0.41 4.74
N LEU A 150 21.05 -0.78 3.53
CA LEU A 150 20.73 0.00 2.33
C LEU A 150 19.21 -0.02 2.05
N SER A 151 18.57 -1.18 2.24
CA SER A 151 17.12 -1.31 2.10
C SER A 151 16.37 -0.40 3.07
N LEU A 152 16.79 -0.29 4.34
CA LEU A 152 16.18 0.62 5.31
C LEU A 152 16.31 2.10 4.93
N ILE A 153 17.47 2.51 4.40
CA ILE A 153 17.67 3.89 3.89
C ILE A 153 16.70 4.17 2.74
N VAL A 154 16.64 3.27 1.76
CA VAL A 154 15.74 3.41 0.61
C VAL A 154 14.28 3.44 1.06
N MET A 155 13.89 2.60 2.00
CA MET A 155 12.54 2.63 2.57
C MET A 155 12.22 3.94 3.26
N LEU A 156 13.15 4.51 4.02
CA LEU A 156 12.94 5.82 4.64
C LEU A 156 12.70 6.90 3.59
N VAL A 157 13.49 6.92 2.51
CA VAL A 157 13.29 7.86 1.41
C VAL A 157 11.94 7.64 0.71
N VAL A 158 11.57 6.39 0.45
CA VAL A 158 10.27 6.03 -0.15
C VAL A 158 9.11 6.47 0.74
N MET A 159 9.22 6.30 2.07
CA MET A 159 8.21 6.79 3.01
C MET A 159 8.07 8.31 2.97
N MET A 160 9.18 9.05 2.87
CA MET A 160 9.14 10.52 2.71
C MET A 160 8.49 10.91 1.38
N ILE A 161 8.76 10.16 0.30
CA ILE A 161 8.07 10.35 -0.98
C ILE A 161 6.56 10.17 -0.79
N VAL A 162 6.11 9.04 -0.24
CA VAL A 162 4.68 8.73 -0.03
C VAL A 162 3.99 9.82 0.79
N LEU A 163 4.59 10.26 1.90
CA LEU A 163 4.03 11.33 2.75
C LEU A 163 3.95 12.67 2.01
N GLY A 164 4.97 13.01 1.23
CA GLY A 164 4.96 14.22 0.40
C GLY A 164 3.89 14.17 -0.70
N LEU A 165 3.65 13.01 -1.29
CA LEU A 165 2.59 12.82 -2.29
C LEU A 165 1.19 12.91 -1.69
N LEU A 166 0.98 12.29 -0.52
CA LEU A 166 -0.25 12.43 0.24
C LEU A 166 -0.52 13.90 0.58
N PHE A 167 0.51 14.64 1.01
CA PHE A 167 0.41 16.08 1.26
C PHE A 167 0.03 16.86 -0.01
N PHE A 168 0.69 16.59 -1.15
CA PHE A 168 0.37 17.23 -2.43
C PHE A 168 -1.08 16.97 -2.87
N MET A 169 -1.56 15.74 -2.74
CA MET A 169 -2.92 15.39 -3.13
C MET A 169 -3.99 16.03 -2.24
N VAL A 170 -3.80 15.96 -0.92
CA VAL A 170 -4.83 16.37 0.04
C VAL A 170 -4.82 17.88 0.25
N ILE A 171 -3.64 18.50 0.37
CA ILE A 171 -3.52 19.91 0.75
C ILE A 171 -3.43 20.81 -0.48
N ILE A 172 -2.52 20.52 -1.41
CA ILE A 172 -2.26 21.41 -2.56
C ILE A 172 -3.42 21.33 -3.55
N MET A 173 -3.79 20.10 -3.94
CA MET A 173 -4.85 19.90 -4.93
C MET A 173 -6.26 19.90 -4.33
N SER A 174 -6.39 19.81 -2.99
CA SER A 174 -7.68 19.76 -2.30
C SER A 174 -8.63 18.70 -2.88
N TRP A 175 -8.08 17.57 -3.32
CA TRP A 175 -8.87 16.49 -3.90
C TRP A 175 -9.45 15.61 -2.80
N LYS A 176 -10.75 15.30 -2.92
CA LYS A 176 -11.40 14.30 -2.06
C LYS A 176 -10.73 12.94 -2.26
N ILE A 177 -10.39 12.26 -1.17
CA ILE A 177 -9.88 10.88 -1.22
C ILE A 177 -10.99 10.00 -1.78
N GLY A 178 -10.81 9.55 -3.01
CA GLY A 178 -11.64 8.55 -3.67
C GLY A 178 -10.84 7.29 -4.00
N ALA A 179 -11.53 6.31 -4.56
CA ALA A 179 -10.89 5.05 -4.95
C ALA A 179 -9.78 5.23 -5.99
N ILE A 180 -9.93 6.21 -6.90
CA ILE A 180 -8.98 6.46 -7.98
C ILE A 180 -7.71 7.10 -7.43
N GLU A 181 -7.84 8.07 -6.51
CA GLU A 181 -6.71 8.73 -5.85
C GLU A 181 -5.86 7.72 -5.06
N VAL A 182 -6.52 6.77 -4.38
CA VAL A 182 -5.85 5.68 -3.65
C VAL A 182 -5.12 4.73 -4.60
N LEU A 183 -5.80 4.27 -5.66
CA LEU A 183 -5.19 3.38 -6.64
C LEU A 183 -3.98 4.05 -7.31
N SER A 184 -4.12 5.33 -7.63
CA SER A 184 -3.05 6.18 -8.15
C SER A 184 -1.87 6.22 -7.20
N LEU A 185 -2.11 6.52 -5.92
CA LEU A 185 -1.07 6.57 -4.90
C LEU A 185 -0.29 5.25 -4.84
N ILE A 186 -0.97 4.11 -4.79
CA ILE A 186 -0.32 2.79 -4.69
C ILE A 186 0.54 2.50 -5.93
N VAL A 187 0.00 2.71 -7.13
CA VAL A 187 0.71 2.44 -8.39
C VAL A 187 1.90 3.38 -8.58
N PHE A 188 1.73 4.68 -8.31
CA PHE A 188 2.79 5.66 -8.52
C PHE A 188 3.90 5.60 -7.47
N VAL A 189 3.62 5.10 -6.26
CA VAL A 189 4.66 4.75 -5.29
C VAL A 189 5.57 3.67 -5.85
N GLY A 190 5.03 2.66 -6.54
CA GLY A 190 5.82 1.64 -7.23
C GLY A 190 6.78 2.25 -8.26
N PHE A 191 6.28 3.13 -9.13
CA PHE A 191 7.13 3.81 -10.13
C PHE A 191 8.18 4.75 -9.51
N ALA A 192 7.88 5.41 -8.38
CA ALA A 192 8.82 6.28 -7.70
C ALA A 192 9.98 5.51 -7.04
N VAL A 193 9.71 4.30 -6.54
CA VAL A 193 10.71 3.42 -5.90
C VAL A 193 11.78 3.03 -6.91
N ASP A 194 11.44 2.81 -8.18
CA ASP A 194 12.38 2.36 -9.21
C ASP A 194 13.58 3.30 -9.34
N TYR A 195 13.36 4.62 -9.27
CA TYR A 195 14.44 5.61 -9.30
C TYR A 195 15.41 5.45 -8.13
N CYS A 196 14.87 5.25 -6.93
CA CYS A 196 15.67 5.07 -5.72
C CYS A 196 16.42 3.73 -5.74
N LEU A 197 15.77 2.68 -6.24
CA LEU A 197 16.34 1.34 -6.35
C LEU A 197 17.50 1.29 -7.35
N HIS A 198 17.33 1.88 -8.54
CA HIS A 198 18.39 1.92 -9.54
C HIS A 198 19.65 2.64 -9.04
N LEU A 199 19.49 3.79 -8.38
CA LEU A 199 20.60 4.52 -7.79
C LEU A 199 21.27 3.72 -6.66
N SER A 200 20.47 3.14 -5.77
CA SER A 200 20.99 2.39 -4.61
C SER A 200 21.68 1.10 -5.02
N HIS A 201 21.13 0.39 -6.01
CA HIS A 201 21.77 -0.79 -6.58
C HIS A 201 23.12 -0.43 -7.20
N LYS A 202 23.21 0.69 -7.94
CA LYS A 202 24.50 1.17 -8.48
C LYS A 202 25.49 1.61 -7.41
N TYR A 203 25.03 2.25 -6.35
CA TYR A 203 25.84 2.55 -5.18
C TYR A 203 26.40 1.26 -4.53
N HIS A 204 25.60 0.20 -4.46
CA HIS A 204 26.02 -1.06 -3.85
C HIS A 204 26.95 -1.90 -4.75
N SER A 205 26.77 -1.81 -6.07
CA SER A 205 27.50 -2.64 -7.05
C SER A 205 28.88 -2.09 -7.41
N CYS A 206 29.19 -0.84 -7.05
CA CYS A 206 30.46 -0.23 -7.42
C CYS A 206 31.60 -0.71 -6.49
N HIS A 207 32.76 -0.95 -7.09
CA HIS A 207 33.95 -1.42 -6.40
C HIS A 207 35.08 -0.39 -6.49
N ILE A 208 35.76 -0.16 -5.37
CA ILE A 208 36.96 0.69 -5.31
C ILE A 208 38.16 -0.17 -5.73
N THR A 209 38.81 0.22 -6.82
CA THR A 209 39.90 -0.56 -7.44
C THR A 209 41.27 -0.14 -6.92
N ASP A 210 41.49 1.17 -6.82
CA ASP A 210 42.75 1.75 -6.37
C ASP A 210 42.49 2.92 -5.41
N VAL A 211 43.34 3.01 -4.39
CA VAL A 211 43.34 4.10 -3.41
C VAL A 211 44.76 4.67 -3.42
N GLU A 212 44.88 5.91 -3.87
CA GLU A 212 46.14 6.66 -3.90
C GLU A 212 46.07 7.68 -2.74
N GLU A 213 46.96 7.54 -1.76
CA GLU A 213 47.19 8.58 -0.74
C GLU A 213 48.13 9.60 -1.41
N GLN A 214 47.67 10.83 -1.61
CA GLN A 214 48.56 11.93 -2.00
C GLN A 214 49.19 12.46 -0.72
N ASP A 215 50.51 12.35 -0.63
CA ASP A 215 51.29 13.02 0.41
C ASP A 215 51.33 14.52 0.08
N ASP A 216 51.20 15.38 1.10
CA ASP A 216 51.12 16.85 0.95
C ASP A 216 52.34 17.45 0.19
N GLU A 217 53.43 16.67 0.04
CA GLU A 217 54.65 17.07 -0.70
C GLU A 217 54.45 17.04 -2.23
N ASP A 218 53.63 16.13 -2.77
CA ASP A 218 53.44 15.97 -4.22
C ASP A 218 52.54 17.08 -4.83
N GLU A 219 51.54 17.56 -4.09
CA GLU A 219 50.69 18.69 -4.51
C GLU A 219 51.44 20.05 -4.40
N GLU A 220 52.37 20.23 -3.43
CA GLU A 220 53.20 21.44 -3.38
C GLU A 220 54.14 21.53 -4.60
N GLU A 221 54.65 20.40 -5.11
CA GLU A 221 55.45 20.36 -6.33
C GLU A 221 54.60 20.60 -7.59
N GLU A 222 53.41 19.99 -7.72
CA GLU A 222 52.51 20.24 -8.86
C GLU A 222 51.93 21.65 -8.88
N GLU A 223 51.54 22.22 -7.73
CA GLU A 223 51.08 23.60 -7.62
C GLU A 223 52.23 24.58 -7.92
N GLN A 224 53.45 24.31 -7.44
CA GLN A 224 54.64 25.11 -7.79
C GLN A 224 54.96 25.01 -9.28
N GLU A 225 54.86 23.82 -9.89
CA GLU A 225 55.11 23.63 -11.32
C GLU A 225 54.05 24.36 -12.16
N GLN A 226 52.76 24.19 -11.85
CA GLN A 226 51.67 24.89 -12.54
C GLN A 226 51.74 26.41 -12.34
N GLN A 227 52.09 26.88 -11.15
CA GLN A 227 52.26 28.30 -10.87
C GLN A 227 53.51 28.87 -11.55
N SER A 228 54.58 28.08 -11.71
CA SER A 228 55.76 28.45 -12.48
C SER A 228 55.45 28.56 -13.99
N VAL A 229 54.63 27.64 -14.51
CA VAL A 229 54.17 27.64 -15.90
C VAL A 229 53.23 28.82 -16.17
N ALA A 230 52.30 29.12 -15.25
CA ALA A 230 51.44 30.30 -15.33
C ALA A 230 52.23 31.61 -15.25
N THR A 231 53.25 31.69 -14.40
CA THR A 231 54.15 32.85 -14.29
C THR A 231 55.00 33.02 -15.56
N ARG A 232 55.47 31.92 -16.16
CA ARG A 232 56.17 31.93 -17.46
C ARG A 232 55.26 32.42 -18.59
N LEU A 233 53.99 32.02 -18.60
CA LEU A 233 53.00 32.49 -19.57
C LEU A 233 52.62 33.97 -19.37
N GLN A 234 52.55 34.45 -18.11
CA GLN A 234 52.33 35.88 -17.82
C GLN A 234 53.49 36.78 -18.27
N ASN A 235 54.74 36.31 -18.12
CA ASN A 235 55.93 37.08 -18.53
C ASN A 235 56.09 37.21 -20.05
N ILE A 236 55.49 36.31 -20.84
CA ILE A 236 55.44 36.44 -22.30
C ILE A 236 54.38 37.48 -22.72
N GLY A 237 53.40 37.78 -21.86
CA GLY A 237 52.20 38.54 -22.21
C GLY A 237 52.13 40.00 -21.76
N ARG A 238 52.99 40.54 -20.88
CA ARG A 238 52.86 41.94 -20.45
C ARG A 238 54.16 42.58 -19.96
N LYS A 239 54.74 43.42 -20.81
CA LYS A 239 55.33 44.68 -20.33
C LYS A 239 54.17 45.55 -19.78
N SER A 240 54.38 46.09 -18.59
CA SER A 240 53.62 47.15 -17.91
C SER A 240 52.61 46.72 -16.84
N ILE A 241 52.78 47.43 -15.71
CA ILE A 241 51.86 47.72 -14.60
C ILE A 241 51.86 46.72 -13.43
N SER A 242 52.67 47.12 -12.43
CA SER A 242 52.56 46.80 -11.01
C SER A 242 51.23 47.30 -10.44
N MET A 243 50.58 46.48 -9.60
CA MET A 243 50.12 46.90 -8.28
C MET A 243 49.81 45.69 -7.39
N ALA A 244 50.30 45.78 -6.16
CA ALA A 244 50.11 44.83 -5.09
C ALA A 244 48.69 44.90 -4.51
N ALA A 245 48.15 43.75 -4.12
CA ALA A 245 47.09 43.65 -3.12
C ALA A 245 47.29 42.34 -2.34
N GLY A 246 47.57 42.48 -1.03
CA GLY A 246 47.71 41.36 -0.12
C GLY A 246 46.37 40.67 0.13
N VAL A 247 46.38 39.34 0.09
CA VAL A 247 45.27 38.49 0.50
C VAL A 247 45.74 37.68 1.71
N SER A 248 44.98 37.80 2.79
CA SER A 248 45.14 37.10 4.06
C SER A 248 44.93 35.59 3.90
N LYS A 249 45.84 34.80 4.49
CA LYS A 249 45.76 33.32 4.56
C LYS A 249 44.68 32.90 5.58
N PRO A 250 43.73 32.00 5.25
CA PRO A 250 43.05 31.22 6.26
C PRO A 250 43.92 30.01 6.66
N GLY A 251 43.78 29.59 7.92
CA GLY A 251 44.68 28.66 8.61
C GLY A 251 44.77 27.27 8.00
N LYS A 252 45.98 26.70 8.07
CA LYS A 252 46.30 25.30 7.76
C LYS A 252 45.56 24.36 8.72
N SER A 253 44.57 23.64 8.22
CA SER A 253 44.14 22.36 8.76
C SER A 253 44.46 21.34 7.68
N GLY A 254 45.52 20.56 7.87
CA GLY A 254 46.00 19.58 6.89
C GLY A 254 44.89 18.59 6.54
N ASN A 255 44.43 18.63 5.29
CA ASN A 255 43.49 17.67 4.75
C ASN A 255 44.32 16.68 3.92
N HIS A 256 44.70 15.56 4.54
CA HIS A 256 45.17 14.38 3.80
C HIS A 256 44.13 14.04 2.72
N ARG A 257 44.47 14.26 1.45
CA ARG A 257 43.55 14.09 0.33
C ARG A 257 43.74 12.70 -0.25
N VAL A 258 42.74 11.83 -0.06
CA VAL A 258 42.75 10.46 -0.59
C VAL A 258 42.00 10.40 -1.90
N SER A 259 42.67 9.95 -2.96
CA SER A 259 42.08 9.74 -4.28
C SER A 259 41.65 8.28 -4.44
N MET A 260 40.40 8.03 -4.87
CA MET A 260 39.86 6.68 -5.04
C MET A 260 39.40 6.48 -6.48
N LYS A 261 39.84 5.39 -7.13
CA LYS A 261 39.33 4.96 -8.43
C LYS A 261 38.21 3.94 -8.24
N ILE A 262 37.06 4.17 -8.88
CA ILE A 262 35.86 3.32 -8.80
C ILE A 262 35.56 2.71 -10.16
N SER A 263 35.18 1.44 -10.19
CA SER A 263 34.65 0.78 -11.38
C SER A 263 33.53 -0.22 -11.06
N ASP A 264 32.73 -0.54 -12.08
CA ASP A 264 31.67 -1.56 -12.01
C ASP A 264 32.24 -3.00 -11.92
N ILE A 265 33.54 -3.22 -12.18
CA ILE A 265 34.18 -4.54 -12.26
C ILE A 265 35.15 -4.72 -11.09
N ALA A 266 34.98 -5.77 -10.29
CA ALA A 266 35.97 -6.13 -9.28
C ALA A 266 37.29 -6.57 -9.96
N VAL A 267 38.39 -5.88 -9.66
CA VAL A 267 39.73 -6.27 -10.16
C VAL A 267 40.13 -7.61 -9.56
N THR A 268 40.10 -8.67 -10.38
CA THR A 268 40.50 -10.04 -10.00
C THR A 268 42.00 -10.22 -9.84
N LYS A 269 42.82 -9.27 -10.31
CA LYS A 269 44.29 -9.35 -10.32
C LYS A 269 45.00 -8.57 -9.20
N ALA A 270 44.27 -7.98 -8.25
CA ALA A 270 44.91 -7.26 -7.16
C ALA A 270 45.57 -8.25 -6.18
N THR A 271 46.87 -8.08 -5.91
CA THR A 271 47.62 -8.83 -4.90
C THR A 271 46.90 -8.75 -3.56
N THR A 272 46.86 -9.85 -2.79
CA THR A 272 46.19 -9.90 -1.47
C THR A 272 46.64 -8.76 -0.56
N GLU A 273 47.93 -8.43 -0.59
CA GLU A 273 48.53 -7.30 0.14
C GLU A 273 47.93 -5.95 -0.26
N LYS A 274 47.81 -5.67 -1.57
CA LYS A 274 47.19 -4.43 -2.08
C LYS A 274 45.72 -4.33 -1.68
N ARG A 275 45.00 -5.46 -1.65
CA ARG A 275 43.60 -5.50 -1.20
C ARG A 275 43.46 -5.23 0.30
N GLU A 276 44.41 -5.71 1.12
CA GLU A 276 44.44 -5.40 2.55
C GLU A 276 44.85 -3.95 2.82
N GLN A 277 45.81 -3.42 2.08
CA GLN A 277 46.19 -2.00 2.15
C GLN A 277 44.99 -1.10 1.83
N ASN A 278 44.31 -1.34 0.70
CA ASN A 278 43.10 -0.59 0.33
C ASN A 278 42.04 -0.67 1.44
N LYS A 279 41.82 -1.84 2.05
CA LYS A 279 40.87 -1.99 3.17
C LYS A 279 41.26 -1.14 4.39
N ARG A 280 42.55 -1.09 4.74
CA ARG A 280 43.04 -0.29 5.89
C ARG A 280 42.82 1.20 5.64
N VAL A 281 43.17 1.70 4.46
CA VAL A 281 42.97 3.12 4.10
C VAL A 281 41.47 3.47 4.06
N LEU A 282 40.64 2.61 3.46
CA LEU A 282 39.18 2.80 3.42
C LEU A 282 38.55 2.82 4.82
N SER A 283 39.02 1.96 5.74
CA SER A 283 38.51 1.93 7.11
C SER A 283 38.75 3.23 7.88
N LYS A 284 39.84 3.95 7.58
CA LYS A 284 40.13 5.28 8.14
C LYS A 284 39.30 6.36 7.45
N ASN A 285 39.08 6.25 6.14
CA ASN A 285 38.44 7.26 5.29
C ASN A 285 37.03 6.88 4.83
N ARG A 286 36.17 6.41 5.75
CA ARG A 286 34.80 5.95 5.43
C ARG A 286 33.91 7.02 4.79
N SER A 287 34.01 8.27 5.24
CA SER A 287 33.21 9.37 4.68
C SER A 287 33.59 9.66 3.22
N ALA A 288 34.89 9.57 2.88
CA ALA A 288 35.37 9.72 1.52
C ALA A 288 34.93 8.56 0.63
N GLU A 289 34.95 7.31 1.15
CA GLU A 289 34.41 6.13 0.46
C GLU A 289 32.92 6.30 0.12
N ARG A 290 32.10 6.75 1.09
CA ARG A 290 30.66 6.98 0.87
C ARG A 290 30.41 8.08 -0.17
N PHE A 291 31.21 9.14 -0.12
CA PHE A 291 31.12 10.26 -1.06
C PHE A 291 31.43 9.81 -2.49
N GLU A 292 32.57 9.18 -2.72
CA GLU A 292 32.99 8.75 -4.05
C GLU A 292 32.04 7.69 -4.64
N ARG A 293 31.53 6.75 -3.83
CA ARG A 293 30.51 5.80 -4.29
C ARG A 293 29.21 6.46 -4.70
N SER A 294 28.73 7.45 -3.92
CA SER A 294 27.51 8.18 -4.21
C SER A 294 27.66 9.04 -5.48
N LYS A 295 28.80 9.71 -5.62
CA LYS A 295 29.15 10.50 -6.80
C LYS A 295 29.21 9.63 -8.05
N TYR A 296 29.93 8.50 -8.00
CA TYR A 296 30.03 7.56 -9.11
C TYR A 296 28.66 7.02 -9.53
N ALA A 297 27.82 6.63 -8.56
CA ALA A 297 26.47 6.14 -8.84
C ALA A 297 25.65 7.22 -9.56
N LEU A 298 25.69 8.47 -9.07
CA LEU A 298 24.96 9.59 -9.65
C LEU A 298 25.44 9.95 -11.07
N GLU A 299 26.76 10.01 -11.30
CA GLU A 299 27.33 10.29 -12.62
C GLU A 299 26.97 9.21 -13.65
N ARG A 300 26.91 7.94 -13.22
CA ARG A 300 26.67 6.80 -14.11
C ARG A 300 25.20 6.61 -14.47
N ILE A 301 24.27 6.80 -13.51
CA ILE A 301 22.84 6.48 -13.71
C ILE A 301 21.91 7.69 -13.66
N GLY A 302 22.36 8.83 -13.16
CA GLY A 302 21.53 10.04 -12.99
C GLY A 302 20.90 10.50 -14.31
N GLY A 303 21.67 10.52 -15.40
CA GLY A 303 21.16 10.87 -16.73
C GLY A 303 20.04 9.95 -17.22
N SER A 304 20.13 8.64 -16.94
CA SER A 304 19.10 7.67 -17.30
C SER A 304 17.81 7.87 -16.49
N ILE A 305 17.93 8.19 -15.20
CA ILE A 305 16.77 8.46 -14.31
C ILE A 305 16.03 9.72 -14.78
N VAL A 306 16.76 10.80 -15.06
CA VAL A 306 16.17 12.05 -15.59
C VAL A 306 15.50 11.81 -16.94
N GLY A 307 16.14 11.07 -17.85
CA GLY A 307 15.56 10.72 -19.14
C GLY A 307 14.25 9.93 -19.02
N SER A 308 14.24 8.88 -18.19
CA SER A 308 13.03 8.10 -17.91
C SER A 308 11.90 8.98 -17.37
N ALA A 309 12.20 9.83 -16.38
CA ALA A 309 11.22 10.73 -15.80
C ALA A 309 10.63 11.73 -16.80
N LEU A 310 11.46 12.31 -17.67
CA LEU A 310 10.99 13.24 -18.70
C LEU A 310 10.03 12.57 -19.68
N THR A 311 10.25 11.29 -20.01
CA THR A 311 9.30 10.55 -20.87
C THR A 311 7.98 10.28 -20.16
N THR A 312 8.02 9.92 -18.87
CA THR A 312 6.80 9.71 -18.06
C THR A 312 6.00 11.01 -17.92
N ILE A 313 6.65 12.12 -17.58
CA ILE A 313 6.03 13.45 -17.52
C ILE A 313 5.47 13.85 -18.89
N GLY A 314 6.24 13.67 -19.96
CA GLY A 314 5.81 13.98 -21.32
C GLY A 314 4.53 13.22 -21.70
N SER A 315 4.47 11.92 -21.41
CA SER A 315 3.28 11.09 -21.67
C SER A 315 2.07 11.52 -20.83
N ALA A 316 2.28 11.86 -19.56
CA ALA A 316 1.23 12.28 -18.65
C ALA A 316 0.68 13.67 -18.97
N CYS A 317 1.52 14.58 -19.48
CA CYS A 317 1.12 15.89 -19.99
C CYS A 317 0.11 15.76 -21.15
N CYS A 318 0.23 14.73 -21.99
CA CYS A 318 -0.75 14.46 -23.06
C CYS A 318 -2.14 14.05 -22.53
N LEU A 319 -2.26 13.64 -21.27
CA LEU A 319 -3.54 13.30 -20.64
C LEU A 319 -4.26 14.51 -20.02
N LEU A 320 -3.54 15.61 -19.76
CA LEU A 320 -4.10 16.84 -19.17
C LEU A 320 -5.17 17.55 -20.02
N PRO A 321 -5.12 17.57 -21.37
CA PRO A 321 -6.20 18.18 -22.16
C PRO A 321 -7.44 17.27 -22.32
N CYS A 322 -7.51 16.12 -21.63
CA CYS A 322 -8.63 15.20 -21.78
C CYS A 322 -9.91 15.71 -21.09
N THR A 323 -11.05 15.55 -21.74
CA THR A 323 -12.38 15.95 -21.22
C THR A 323 -12.87 15.06 -20.07
N MET A 324 -12.38 13.82 -19.99
CA MET A 324 -12.73 12.89 -18.92
C MET A 324 -11.94 13.21 -17.65
N HIS A 325 -12.65 13.62 -16.60
CA HIS A 325 -12.07 14.06 -15.32
C HIS A 325 -11.15 13.01 -14.67
N VAL A 326 -11.38 11.72 -14.94
CA VAL A 326 -10.51 10.63 -14.47
C VAL A 326 -9.11 10.72 -15.08
N PHE A 327 -8.99 10.95 -16.39
CA PHE A 327 -7.70 11.02 -17.06
C PHE A 327 -6.93 12.29 -16.72
N PHE A 328 -7.63 13.43 -16.59
CA PHE A 328 -7.00 14.66 -16.10
C PHE A 328 -6.39 14.47 -14.72
N LYS A 329 -7.15 13.90 -13.77
CA LYS A 329 -6.66 13.62 -12.42
C LYS A 329 -5.46 12.68 -12.45
N LEU A 330 -5.57 11.54 -13.14
CA LEU A 330 -4.46 10.59 -13.25
C LEU A 330 -3.20 11.25 -13.84
N GLY A 331 -3.33 11.98 -14.95
CA GLY A 331 -2.20 12.67 -15.58
C GLY A 331 -1.53 13.69 -14.66
N ALA A 332 -2.31 14.50 -13.96
CA ALA A 332 -1.78 15.49 -13.01
C ALA A 332 -1.04 14.84 -11.83
N VAL A 333 -1.54 13.70 -11.33
CA VAL A 333 -0.83 12.91 -10.30
C VAL A 333 0.48 12.38 -10.83
N VAL A 334 0.48 11.75 -12.01
CA VAL A 334 1.69 11.17 -12.60
C VAL A 334 2.77 12.23 -12.74
N CYS A 335 2.41 13.42 -13.27
CA CYS A 335 3.35 14.54 -13.41
C CYS A 335 3.91 14.98 -12.06
N GLY A 336 3.04 15.17 -11.05
CA GLY A 336 3.45 15.57 -9.71
C GLY A 336 4.35 14.54 -9.03
N VAL A 337 3.97 13.26 -9.08
CA VAL A 337 4.73 12.16 -8.48
C VAL A 337 6.09 12.02 -9.14
N THR A 338 6.14 12.01 -10.48
CA THR A 338 7.39 11.83 -11.20
C THR A 338 8.36 12.98 -10.92
N ALA A 339 7.87 14.22 -10.97
CA ALA A 339 8.70 15.39 -10.65
C ALA A 339 9.24 15.35 -9.22
N TYR A 340 8.39 15.00 -8.25
CA TYR A 340 8.77 14.91 -6.84
C TYR A 340 9.74 13.76 -6.56
N ALA A 341 9.45 12.57 -7.08
CA ALA A 341 10.25 11.38 -6.89
C ALA A 341 11.67 11.52 -7.46
N VAL A 342 11.81 12.17 -8.62
CA VAL A 342 13.14 12.41 -9.24
C VAL A 342 13.97 13.37 -8.41
N VAL A 343 13.36 14.45 -7.91
CA VAL A 343 14.05 15.38 -7.00
C VAL A 343 14.49 14.65 -5.74
N PHE A 344 13.63 13.82 -5.16
CA PHE A 344 13.96 13.05 -3.95
C PHE A 344 15.03 11.96 -4.19
N ALA A 345 15.00 11.32 -5.36
CA ALA A 345 15.95 10.28 -5.74
C ALA A 345 17.34 10.83 -6.12
N LEU A 346 17.43 12.04 -6.68
CA LEU A 346 18.70 12.62 -7.15
C LEU A 346 19.35 13.60 -6.15
N VAL A 347 18.62 14.04 -5.12
CA VAL A 347 19.15 15.02 -4.15
C VAL A 347 19.18 14.44 -2.72
N PRO A 348 18.05 14.23 -2.01
CA PRO A 348 18.04 13.61 -0.68
C PRO A 348 18.70 12.22 -0.62
N LEU A 349 18.40 11.33 -1.57
CA LEU A 349 18.91 9.96 -1.51
C LEU A 349 20.45 9.91 -1.57
N PRO A 350 21.15 10.51 -2.56
CA PRO A 350 22.61 10.61 -2.52
C PRO A 350 23.14 11.26 -1.25
N ALA A 351 22.52 12.33 -0.76
CA ALA A 351 22.96 13.00 0.47
C ALA A 351 22.89 12.06 1.69
N VAL A 352 21.81 11.27 1.81
CA VAL A 352 21.67 10.27 2.87
C VAL A 352 22.67 9.13 2.68
N LEU A 353 22.96 8.71 1.44
CA LEU A 353 23.99 7.70 1.15
C LEU A 353 25.41 8.20 1.44
N MET A 354 25.70 9.49 1.27
CA MET A 354 26.97 10.09 1.66
C MET A 354 27.15 10.09 3.19
N CYS A 355 26.08 10.36 3.94
CA CYS A 355 26.12 10.39 5.40
C CYS A 355 26.10 8.99 6.03
N PHE A 356 25.20 8.11 5.56
CA PHE A 356 24.86 6.85 6.20
C PHE A 356 24.99 5.62 5.28
N GLY A 357 25.44 5.76 4.04
CA GLY A 357 25.51 4.64 3.11
C GLY A 357 26.41 3.49 3.61
N PRO A 358 26.00 2.22 3.40
CA PRO A 358 26.79 1.09 3.88
C PRO A 358 28.08 0.95 3.09
N CYS A 359 29.19 0.88 3.82
CA CYS A 359 30.49 0.49 3.29
C CYS A 359 30.63 -1.03 3.38
N GLY A 360 31.48 -1.65 2.56
CA GLY A 360 31.57 -3.11 2.43
C GLY A 360 31.89 -3.89 3.73
N HIS A 361 32.18 -3.19 4.83
CA HIS A 361 32.56 -3.75 6.12
C HIS A 361 31.49 -3.59 7.24
N ASP A 362 30.39 -2.88 6.99
CA ASP A 362 29.39 -2.58 8.04
C ASP A 362 28.54 -3.81 8.45
N PHE A 363 28.53 -4.87 7.62
CA PHE A 363 27.70 -6.06 7.85
C PHE A 363 28.34 -7.09 8.79
N ARG A 364 29.66 -7.09 8.98
CA ARG A 364 30.33 -8.07 9.85
C ARG A 364 29.90 -7.89 11.31
N SER A 365 29.77 -6.65 11.76
CA SER A 365 29.34 -6.32 13.12
C SER A 365 27.89 -6.68 13.41
N ILE A 366 26.98 -6.53 12.43
CA ILE A 366 25.57 -6.91 12.57
C ILE A 366 25.41 -8.43 12.51
N LEU A 367 26.15 -9.11 11.63
CA LEU A 367 26.14 -10.58 11.54
C LEU A 367 26.75 -11.23 12.80
N GLU A 368 27.77 -10.61 13.40
CA GLU A 368 28.32 -11.02 14.70
C GLU A 368 27.33 -10.76 15.85
N LEU A 369 26.57 -9.66 15.82
CA LEU A 369 25.54 -9.37 16.83
C LEU A 369 24.31 -10.26 16.69
N LEU A 370 23.87 -10.57 15.46
CA LEU A 370 22.78 -11.51 15.21
C LEU A 370 23.21 -12.95 15.52
N GLY A 371 24.48 -13.30 15.26
CA GLY A 371 25.06 -14.58 15.67
C GLY A 371 25.11 -14.73 17.19
N ARG A 372 25.48 -13.66 17.92
CA ARG A 372 25.42 -13.62 19.39
C ARG A 372 23.99 -13.65 19.93
N ALA A 373 23.06 -12.98 19.27
CA ALA A 373 21.64 -13.01 19.64
C ALA A 373 20.98 -14.37 19.34
N ALA A 374 21.42 -15.07 18.28
CA ALA A 374 20.97 -16.42 17.95
C ALA A 374 21.58 -17.47 18.90
N GLN A 375 22.83 -17.30 19.33
CA GLN A 375 23.43 -18.12 20.40
C GLN A 375 22.72 -17.93 21.75
N ASN A 376 22.23 -16.72 22.06
CA ASN A 376 21.45 -16.47 23.26
C ASN A 376 20.00 -17.00 23.20
N LEU A 377 19.53 -17.49 22.05
CA LEU A 377 18.15 -18.00 21.87
C LEU A 377 18.07 -19.54 21.79
N MET A 378 19.22 -20.23 21.75
CA MET A 378 19.30 -21.67 21.98
C MET A 378 20.03 -21.85 23.31
N PRO A 379 19.32 -22.16 24.42
CA PRO A 379 20.00 -22.72 25.57
C PRO A 379 20.67 -24.01 25.09
N GLU A 380 21.97 -24.13 25.33
CA GLU A 380 22.58 -25.45 25.43
C GLU A 380 21.84 -26.15 26.57
N ASP A 381 21.09 -27.20 26.26
CA ASP A 381 20.58 -28.10 27.29
C ASP A 381 21.82 -28.78 27.90
N GLU A 382 22.19 -28.31 29.09
CA GLU A 382 23.24 -28.89 29.93
C GLU A 382 22.93 -30.37 30.19
N GLU A 383 23.99 -31.17 30.09
CA GLU A 383 24.06 -32.58 30.44
C GLU A 383 23.66 -32.79 31.90
N GLU A 384 22.70 -33.69 32.17
CA GLU A 384 22.61 -34.39 33.45
C GLU A 384 23.22 -35.79 33.26
N GLU A 385 24.34 -36.01 33.95
CA GLU A 385 24.96 -37.32 34.20
C GLU A 385 24.03 -38.19 35.05
N ASP A 386 23.80 -39.43 34.64
CA ASP A 386 23.51 -40.55 35.56
C ASP A 386 24.31 -41.78 35.10
N ASP A 387 25.12 -42.28 36.02
CA ASP A 387 26.06 -43.41 35.90
C ASP A 387 25.36 -44.77 35.68
N GLU A 388 25.86 -45.62 34.76
CA GLU A 388 26.12 -47.05 35.03
C GLU A 388 26.89 -47.77 33.89
N GLU A 389 27.77 -48.69 34.31
CA GLU A 389 28.83 -49.39 33.58
C GLU A 389 28.40 -50.39 32.48
N THR A 390 29.08 -50.31 31.31
CA THR A 390 29.61 -51.33 30.34
C THR A 390 29.01 -52.76 30.15
N PRO A 391 29.37 -53.53 29.08
CA PRO A 391 29.82 -53.18 27.72
C PRO A 391 29.23 -54.08 26.57
N SER A 392 29.54 -53.71 25.32
CA SER A 392 29.97 -54.62 24.20
C SER A 392 29.06 -54.75 22.95
N ALA A 393 29.67 -54.36 21.82
CA ALA A 393 29.76 -55.12 20.55
C ALA A 393 28.76 -54.89 19.39
N LEU A 394 29.38 -54.83 18.19
CA LEU A 394 28.90 -55.09 16.82
C LEU A 394 27.94 -54.04 16.19
N GLN A 395 28.42 -53.20 15.26
CA GLN A 395 28.65 -53.44 13.82
C GLN A 395 27.38 -53.49 12.94
N SER A 396 27.45 -52.72 11.83
CA SER A 396 26.91 -53.02 10.50
C SER A 396 25.38 -53.06 10.36
N SER A 397 24.79 -52.10 9.65
CA SER A 397 24.55 -52.13 8.18
C SER A 397 23.20 -52.75 7.79
N THR A 398 22.65 -52.26 6.68
CA THR A 398 21.42 -52.72 5.99
C THR A 398 20.11 -52.51 6.76
N GLY A 399 19.02 -52.01 6.21
CA GLY A 399 18.60 -51.85 4.83
C GLY A 399 17.13 -52.26 4.74
N CYS A 400 16.33 -51.40 4.13
CA CYS A 400 15.12 -51.73 3.36
C CYS A 400 13.87 -52.34 4.06
N GLN A 401 12.77 -51.59 3.90
CA GLN A 401 11.54 -52.01 3.20
C GLN A 401 10.30 -52.49 3.99
N LYS A 402 9.26 -51.65 3.89
CA LYS A 402 7.79 -51.88 3.70
C LYS A 402 7.07 -53.06 4.37
N PHE A 403 5.90 -52.79 4.97
CA PHE A 403 4.50 -53.20 4.59
C PHE A 403 3.56 -52.91 5.79
N ILE A 404 2.52 -52.07 5.66
CA ILE A 404 1.08 -52.32 5.39
C ILE A 404 0.22 -52.77 6.61
N ASP A 405 -1.03 -52.30 6.61
CA ASP A 405 -2.26 -52.61 7.38
C ASP A 405 -2.50 -51.80 8.67
N GLU A 406 -3.51 -50.92 8.70
CA GLU A 406 -4.99 -51.05 8.68
C GLU A 406 -5.61 -51.09 10.08
N ASP A 407 -6.61 -50.22 10.23
CA ASP A 407 -7.72 -50.20 11.18
C ASP A 407 -7.48 -50.12 12.69
N HIS A 408 -7.86 -48.97 13.27
CA HIS A 408 -8.90 -48.96 14.31
C HIS A 408 -9.49 -47.56 14.55
N ILE A 409 -10.81 -47.47 14.34
CA ILE A 409 -11.67 -46.39 14.85
C ILE A 409 -11.88 -46.61 16.35
N LEU A 410 -11.53 -45.62 17.19
CA LEU A 410 -12.29 -45.33 18.41
C LEU A 410 -12.15 -43.84 18.82
N SER A 411 -13.31 -43.28 19.13
CA SER A 411 -13.64 -41.94 19.61
C SER A 411 -12.76 -41.38 20.74
N VAL A 412 -12.38 -40.10 20.65
CA VAL A 412 -12.45 -39.11 21.76
C VAL A 412 -12.54 -37.70 21.13
N ALA A 413 -13.47 -36.88 21.60
CA ALA A 413 -13.69 -35.50 21.17
C ALA A 413 -12.60 -34.53 21.70
N PRO A 414 -12.20 -33.49 20.96
CA PRO A 414 -11.56 -32.32 21.52
C PRO A 414 -12.53 -31.13 21.59
N THR A 415 -12.61 -30.54 22.77
CA THR A 415 -13.13 -29.20 23.02
C THR A 415 -12.26 -28.16 22.32
N ASP A 416 -12.78 -27.58 21.23
CA ASP A 416 -12.22 -26.41 20.56
C ASP A 416 -12.59 -25.13 21.32
N GLU A 417 -11.59 -24.47 21.93
CA GLU A 417 -11.70 -23.04 22.25
C GLU A 417 -11.55 -22.21 20.97
N LEU A 418 -12.67 -21.66 20.54
CA LEU A 418 -12.84 -20.81 19.37
C LEU A 418 -12.03 -19.50 19.47
N ARG A 419 -10.89 -19.46 18.78
CA ARG A 419 -10.28 -18.20 18.32
C ARG A 419 -11.08 -17.70 17.11
N GLU A 420 -12.00 -16.78 17.36
CA GLU A 420 -12.94 -16.19 16.40
C GLU A 420 -12.23 -15.44 15.26
N HIS A 421 -11.76 -16.17 14.23
CA HIS A 421 -11.48 -15.60 12.92
C HIS A 421 -12.80 -15.46 12.17
N ARG A 422 -13.36 -14.24 12.15
CA ARG A 422 -14.43 -13.88 11.19
C ARG A 422 -13.88 -13.94 9.77
N ARG A 423 -13.88 -15.13 9.17
CA ARG A 423 -13.91 -15.27 7.71
C ARG A 423 -15.26 -14.76 7.25
N TYR A 424 -15.27 -13.60 6.59
CA TYR A 424 -16.37 -13.25 5.72
C TYR A 424 -16.31 -14.19 4.52
N VAL A 425 -16.97 -15.34 4.63
CA VAL A 425 -17.38 -16.09 3.44
C VAL A 425 -18.37 -15.19 2.75
N LEU A 426 -17.92 -14.56 1.66
CA LEU A 426 -18.79 -13.91 0.71
C LEU A 426 -19.70 -15.01 0.16
N ASN A 427 -20.85 -15.24 0.80
CA ASN A 427 -21.93 -16.00 0.21
C ASN A 427 -22.45 -15.14 -0.94
N MET A 428 -21.74 -15.18 -2.08
CA MET A 428 -22.36 -14.85 -3.34
C MET A 428 -23.51 -15.86 -3.48
N PRO A 429 -24.77 -15.41 -3.61
CA PRO A 429 -25.82 -16.32 -3.99
C PRO A 429 -25.38 -16.93 -5.32
N SER A 430 -25.20 -18.26 -5.36
CA SER A 430 -24.83 -19.01 -6.56
C SER A 430 -25.93 -19.01 -7.63
N LYS A 431 -26.94 -18.16 -7.47
CA LYS A 431 -28.07 -17.95 -8.37
C LYS A 431 -28.28 -16.45 -8.56
N GLY A 432 -28.25 -16.02 -9.82
CA GLY A 432 -28.47 -14.63 -10.19
C GLY A 432 -29.84 -14.12 -9.72
N MET A 433 -29.91 -12.81 -9.42
CA MET A 433 -31.16 -12.09 -9.18
C MET A 433 -32.13 -12.36 -10.35
N GLY A 434 -33.10 -13.24 -10.14
CA GLY A 434 -34.11 -13.60 -11.14
C GLY A 434 -34.54 -15.06 -11.23
N GLN A 435 -33.90 -16.01 -10.51
CA GLN A 435 -34.36 -17.41 -10.52
C GLN A 435 -35.32 -17.72 -9.36
N VAL A 436 -36.60 -17.91 -9.71
CA VAL A 436 -37.63 -18.54 -8.89
C VAL A 436 -37.26 -20.01 -8.69
N GLY A 437 -37.39 -20.52 -7.46
CA GLY A 437 -37.17 -21.93 -7.16
C GLY A 437 -38.22 -22.81 -7.84
N ASP A 438 -37.78 -23.94 -8.39
CA ASP A 438 -38.65 -24.96 -9.00
C ASP A 438 -39.76 -25.40 -8.04
N THR A 439 -41.00 -25.00 -8.35
CA THR A 439 -42.09 -25.96 -8.58
C THR A 439 -43.09 -25.37 -9.58
N SER A 440 -43.18 -26.03 -10.74
CA SER A 440 -44.28 -26.09 -11.72
C SER A 440 -44.62 -24.84 -12.58
N HIS A 441 -44.13 -24.89 -13.83
CA HIS A 441 -44.73 -24.44 -15.09
C HIS A 441 -45.44 -23.06 -15.17
N VAL A 442 -44.70 -22.01 -15.56
CA VAL A 442 -45.25 -20.89 -16.37
C VAL A 442 -44.19 -20.39 -17.37
N GLN A 443 -44.58 -20.20 -18.63
CA GLN A 443 -43.76 -19.77 -19.77
C GLN A 443 -43.38 -18.27 -19.76
N PRO A 444 -42.35 -17.82 -20.51
CA PRO A 444 -41.73 -16.51 -20.32
C PRO A 444 -42.44 -15.39 -21.09
N THR A 445 -42.67 -14.25 -20.44
CA THR A 445 -43.15 -13.03 -21.11
C THR A 445 -42.10 -11.91 -21.07
N ARG A 446 -41.38 -11.79 -22.19
CA ARG A 446 -40.79 -10.61 -22.83
C ARG A 446 -40.68 -9.30 -21.99
N THR A 447 -39.44 -8.96 -21.65
CA THR A 447 -39.02 -7.65 -21.12
C THR A 447 -39.16 -6.56 -22.18
N ARG A 448 -39.90 -5.47 -21.89
CA ARG A 448 -39.73 -4.17 -22.57
C ARG A 448 -39.05 -3.22 -21.58
N ILE A 449 -37.80 -2.91 -21.90
CA ILE A 449 -37.06 -1.78 -21.34
C ILE A 449 -37.73 -0.50 -21.85
N ALA A 450 -38.23 0.33 -20.95
CA ALA A 450 -38.56 1.71 -21.25
C ALA A 450 -37.58 2.61 -20.49
N ILE A 451 -36.55 3.05 -21.21
CA ILE A 451 -35.78 4.25 -20.89
C ILE A 451 -36.68 5.42 -21.27
N HIS A 452 -36.86 6.39 -20.38
CA HIS A 452 -37.31 7.71 -20.78
C HIS A 452 -36.59 8.80 -19.99
N GLY A 453 -35.85 9.61 -20.75
CA GLY A 453 -35.77 11.08 -20.69
C GLY A 453 -35.34 11.72 -19.39
#